data_AF-A0A960I8K0-F1
#
_entry.id   AF-A0A960I8K0-F1
#
_cell.length_a   1.000
_cell.length_b   1.000
_cell.length_c   1.000
_cell.angle_alpha   90.00
_cell.angle_beta   90.00
_cell.angle_gamma   90.00
#
_symmetry.space_group_name_H-M   'P 1'
#
loop_
_entity.id
_entity.type
_entity.pdbx_description
1 polymer ?
#
loop_
_entity_poly.entity_id
_entity_poly.type
_entity_poly.pdbx_seq_one_letter_code
_entity_poly.pdbx_strand_id
1 'polypeptide(L)'
;MEHVEGVLTMLVSVTTLGASPGEVRRSVDQIVGYLEGDRQSRSQQVSDAPARKGSAAPDTAPLIQALSGSGGPRGYYADSAEAPGKWRGSGTEPEHFDLGRDVHPEALRRVLLGQDPWTGEQLVMANGSNGRARGKSKNPSTGERDPDELLDPKQVAKLVGVDPSYIRRLAKETAALRATQRHADAQGMPRPDTPAAYLDAAKDADGRWLIARGEAERFAESRKEAKVVLGYDITWSVPKSVSLIYAQGTDADRAAIDQAIDASVATGMAYLEREGFHVRRNGQRETATAMVAAGYRHNTNRALEPQLHEHVVIANMATNSAGQVRAVDARGLFAHATTAGYLAGAELRHQLADRLGVSWVTPHKGLADIDGIDRSTIMAMSSRRQAVLTLSEELGYATAEQRQRAALATRPGKDQSVEADELRARWCDLIADAGLTADDVARLHHTNDRTLWTSDDTTELFTHLASHRGVTEQAAIFDRRDVIQAIATRANDRLPASAIEDLADHWLGTDAVVPLNIADAHRRETFANGRTAASLAPDEQRYMTPHMLRSETRDLDLHERGQARSLGL
;
A
#
# COMPACT_ATOMS: atom_id res chain seq x y z
N MET A 1 -23.97 6.99 -23.08
CA MET A 1 -22.59 7.49 -23.06
C MET A 1 -21.87 6.66 -22.00
N GLU A 2 -21.41 5.48 -22.40
CA GLU A 2 -20.89 4.45 -21.49
C GLU A 2 -19.52 4.88 -20.95
N HIS A 3 -19.48 5.19 -19.65
CA HIS A 3 -18.23 5.31 -18.91
C HIS A 3 -17.61 3.91 -18.76
N VAL A 4 -16.79 3.51 -19.74
CA VAL A 4 -15.84 2.41 -19.54
C VAL A 4 -14.76 2.94 -18.59
N GLU A 5 -14.88 2.59 -17.31
CA GLU A 5 -13.95 2.82 -16.18
C GLU A 5 -12.55 2.24 -16.48
N GLY A 6 -11.76 2.93 -17.32
CA GLY A 6 -10.50 2.38 -17.82
C GLY A 6 -9.22 2.99 -17.25
N VAL A 7 -9.24 4.19 -16.67
CA VAL A 7 -8.00 4.93 -16.35
C VAL A 7 -8.06 5.41 -14.91
N LEU A 8 -6.92 5.37 -14.21
CA LEU A 8 -6.66 5.79 -12.83
C LEU A 8 -6.72 4.66 -11.78
N THR A 9 -5.59 3.97 -11.62
CA THR A 9 -5.16 3.33 -10.36
C THR A 9 -4.62 4.42 -9.46
N MET A 10 -5.06 4.44 -8.19
CA MET A 10 -4.71 5.41 -7.15
C MET A 10 -3.25 5.85 -7.13
N LEU A 11 -3.01 7.11 -6.73
CA LEU A 11 -1.68 7.71 -6.54
C LEU A 11 -0.74 6.87 -5.68
N VAL A 12 -1.28 6.07 -4.76
CA VAL A 12 -0.51 5.39 -3.72
C VAL A 12 -0.80 3.90 -3.72
N SER A 13 0.25 3.09 -3.72
CA SER A 13 0.16 1.66 -3.43
C SER A 13 1.16 1.27 -2.34
N VAL A 14 0.73 0.44 -1.39
CA VAL A 14 1.58 -0.04 -0.29
C VAL A 14 1.89 -1.52 -0.49
N THR A 15 3.17 -1.86 -0.38
CA THR A 15 3.70 -3.18 -0.68
C THR A 15 4.62 -3.65 0.46
N THR A 16 4.31 -4.78 1.10
CA THR A 16 5.15 -5.33 2.18
C THR A 16 6.41 -6.00 1.64
N LEU A 17 7.58 -5.52 2.07
CA LEU A 17 8.87 -6.08 1.65
C LEU A 17 9.26 -7.21 2.59
N GLY A 18 9.26 -8.43 2.05
CA GLY A 18 9.46 -9.64 2.83
C GLY A 18 10.62 -10.49 2.32
N ALA A 19 11.43 -11.01 3.24
CA ALA A 19 12.50 -11.96 2.95
C ALA A 19 12.26 -13.31 3.63
N SER A 20 12.73 -14.40 3.04
CA SER A 20 12.86 -15.67 3.75
C SER A 20 13.87 -15.48 4.90
N PRO A 21 13.68 -16.08 6.09
CA PRO A 21 14.56 -15.86 7.23
C PRO A 21 16.07 -16.13 6.98
N GLY A 22 16.41 -16.99 6.02
CA GLY A 22 17.80 -17.26 5.61
C GLY A 22 18.36 -16.31 4.53
N GLU A 23 17.53 -15.42 3.99
CA GLU A 23 17.86 -14.59 2.82
C GLU A 23 17.78 -13.10 3.11
N VAL A 24 17.61 -12.70 4.37
CA VAL A 24 17.41 -11.31 4.81
C VAL A 24 18.47 -10.36 4.25
N ARG A 25 19.77 -10.66 4.44
CA ARG A 25 20.85 -9.78 3.94
C ARG A 25 20.84 -9.65 2.43
N ARG A 26 20.81 -10.78 1.71
CA ARG A 26 20.73 -10.80 0.24
C ARG A 26 19.53 -10.00 -0.26
N SER A 27 18.40 -10.14 0.43
CA SER A 27 17.18 -9.41 0.11
C SER A 27 17.41 -7.91 0.27
N VAL A 28 17.92 -7.45 1.41
CA VAL A 28 18.27 -6.03 1.62
C VAL A 28 19.26 -5.53 0.56
N ASP A 29 20.27 -6.31 0.20
CA ASP A 29 21.23 -5.94 -0.85
C ASP A 29 20.53 -5.73 -2.21
N GLN A 30 19.56 -6.59 -2.54
CA GLN A 30 18.73 -6.44 -3.73
C GLN A 30 17.81 -5.22 -3.67
N ILE A 31 17.29 -4.87 -2.49
CA ILE A 31 16.50 -3.65 -2.28
C ILE A 31 17.33 -2.42 -2.59
N VAL A 32 18.48 -2.30 -1.92
CA VAL A 32 19.37 -1.14 -2.05
C VAL A 32 19.85 -1.03 -3.50
N GLY A 33 20.32 -2.13 -4.10
CA GLY A 33 20.78 -2.13 -5.49
C GLY A 33 19.67 -1.80 -6.50
N TYR A 34 18.42 -2.21 -6.22
CA TYR A 34 17.27 -1.85 -7.06
C TYR A 34 16.98 -0.35 -7.01
N LEU A 35 16.96 0.23 -5.81
CA LEU A 35 16.63 1.64 -5.60
C LEU A 35 17.72 2.58 -6.11
N GLU A 36 18.99 2.18 -5.99
CA GLU A 36 20.13 3.01 -6.39
C GLU A 36 20.38 3.06 -7.90
N GLY A 37 19.70 2.23 -8.69
CA GLY A 37 19.89 2.19 -10.15
C GLY A 37 21.36 1.92 -10.51
N ASP A 38 21.91 0.80 -10.02
CA ASP A 38 23.21 0.20 -10.42
C ASP A 38 24.36 1.20 -10.76
N ARG A 39 24.63 2.16 -9.85
CA ARG A 39 25.85 2.98 -9.89
C ARG A 39 27.15 2.16 -9.92
N GLN A 40 27.12 0.88 -9.54
CA GLN A 40 28.29 0.02 -9.41
C GLN A 40 28.65 -0.78 -10.68
N SER A 41 27.72 -1.06 -11.60
CA SER A 41 28.05 -1.78 -12.83
C SER A 41 28.83 -0.96 -13.87
N ARG A 42 28.73 0.38 -13.83
CA ARG A 42 29.49 1.28 -14.71
C ARG A 42 31.00 1.29 -14.44
N SER A 43 31.47 0.88 -13.26
CA SER A 43 32.90 0.87 -12.94
C SER A 43 33.59 -0.49 -13.14
N GLN A 44 32.86 -1.57 -13.46
CA GLN A 44 33.43 -2.92 -13.37
C GLN A 44 33.07 -3.94 -14.47
N GLN A 45 32.39 -3.58 -15.56
CA GLN A 45 32.09 -4.53 -16.64
C GLN A 45 32.76 -4.18 -17.98
N VAL A 46 34.07 -4.47 -18.06
CA VAL A 46 34.69 -5.07 -19.25
C VAL A 46 34.99 -6.52 -18.89
N SER A 47 34.14 -7.46 -19.31
CA SER A 47 34.43 -8.86 -19.69
C SER A 47 33.25 -9.81 -19.48
N ASP A 48 32.74 -10.27 -20.61
CA ASP A 48 32.13 -11.55 -21.00
C ASP A 48 31.19 -12.40 -20.10
N ALA A 49 30.08 -12.76 -20.77
CA ALA A 49 29.31 -14.02 -20.74
C ALA A 49 28.07 -14.14 -19.82
N PRO A 50 27.24 -15.20 -19.98
CA PRO A 50 26.29 -15.41 -21.08
C PRO A 50 24.81 -15.50 -20.58
N ALA A 51 23.87 -15.54 -21.53
CA ALA A 51 22.42 -15.49 -21.30
C ALA A 51 21.82 -16.76 -20.65
N ARG A 52 20.95 -16.59 -19.63
CA ARG A 52 19.99 -17.60 -19.15
C ARG A 52 18.64 -17.00 -18.70
N LYS A 53 17.59 -17.83 -18.87
CA LYS A 53 16.14 -17.56 -18.91
C LYS A 53 15.47 -17.16 -17.58
N GLY A 54 14.66 -16.09 -17.65
CA GLY A 54 13.23 -15.95 -17.25
C GLY A 54 12.71 -16.25 -15.83
N SER A 55 12.16 -15.22 -15.14
CA SER A 55 11.02 -15.33 -14.19
C SER A 55 10.40 -13.94 -13.82
N ALA A 56 9.10 -13.92 -13.46
CA ALA A 56 8.13 -12.78 -13.50
C ALA A 56 7.59 -12.27 -12.13
N ALA A 57 7.12 -10.99 -12.06
CA ALA A 57 6.28 -10.29 -11.05
C ALA A 57 5.99 -8.78 -11.50
N PRO A 58 5.03 -7.99 -10.92
CA PRO A 58 4.38 -6.82 -11.54
C PRO A 58 4.81 -5.43 -11.00
N ASP A 59 4.48 -4.35 -11.74
CA ASP A 59 4.77 -2.94 -11.40
C ASP A 59 3.95 -2.38 -10.23
N THR A 60 4.53 -1.33 -9.62
CA THR A 60 4.39 -0.75 -8.26
C THR A 60 4.77 -1.65 -7.08
N ALA A 61 5.05 -2.94 -7.33
CA ALA A 61 5.68 -3.85 -6.37
C ALA A 61 7.07 -4.35 -6.81
N PRO A 62 7.93 -3.53 -7.43
CA PRO A 62 9.17 -4.03 -8.02
C PRO A 62 10.14 -4.58 -6.97
N LEU A 63 10.06 -4.07 -5.76
CA LEU A 63 10.92 -4.40 -4.65
C LEU A 63 10.71 -5.84 -4.13
N ILE A 64 9.47 -6.31 -3.98
CA ILE A 64 9.20 -7.71 -3.54
C ILE A 64 9.78 -8.74 -4.52
N GLN A 65 9.76 -8.43 -5.82
CA GLN A 65 10.20 -9.36 -6.85
C GLN A 65 11.71 -9.58 -6.82
N ALA A 66 12.49 -8.52 -6.57
CA ALA A 66 13.93 -8.62 -6.43
C ALA A 66 14.31 -9.64 -5.34
N LEU A 67 13.55 -9.67 -4.23
CA LEU A 67 13.77 -10.55 -3.07
C LEU A 67 13.45 -12.04 -3.30
N SER A 68 12.75 -12.39 -4.38
CA SER A 68 12.17 -13.74 -4.56
C SER A 68 12.82 -14.57 -5.68
N GLY A 69 13.86 -14.04 -6.36
CA GLY A 69 14.55 -14.72 -7.47
C GLY A 69 16.00 -15.05 -7.16
N SER A 70 16.41 -16.30 -7.44
CA SER A 70 17.79 -16.79 -7.30
C SER A 70 18.76 -16.31 -8.40
N GLY A 71 18.47 -15.16 -9.01
CA GLY A 71 19.31 -14.53 -10.04
C GLY A 71 19.70 -13.13 -9.58
N GLY A 72 21.00 -12.84 -9.55
CA GLY A 72 21.53 -11.55 -9.13
C GLY A 72 20.93 -10.37 -9.92
N PRO A 73 20.87 -9.17 -9.31
CA PRO A 73 20.36 -7.98 -9.98
C PRO A 73 21.36 -7.56 -11.09
N ARG A 74 20.88 -7.45 -12.33
CA ARG A 74 21.54 -6.74 -13.44
C ARG A 74 20.67 -5.51 -13.75
N GLY A 75 21.26 -4.31 -13.81
CA GLY A 75 20.59 -3.01 -13.94
C GLY A 75 19.43 -2.98 -14.95
N TYR A 76 18.32 -2.35 -14.54
CA TYR A 76 17.02 -2.44 -15.22
C TYR A 76 16.36 -1.09 -15.59
N TYR A 77 17.02 0.06 -15.39
CA TYR A 77 16.46 1.36 -15.78
C TYR A 77 17.47 2.22 -16.53
N ALA A 78 16.97 2.80 -17.62
CA ALA A 78 17.68 3.69 -18.54
C ALA A 78 17.86 5.12 -17.99
N ASP A 79 17.09 5.52 -16.97
CA ASP A 79 16.96 6.94 -16.59
C ASP A 79 16.47 7.13 -15.14
N SER A 80 17.01 6.36 -14.18
CA SER A 80 16.90 6.79 -12.78
C SER A 80 17.54 8.19 -12.71
N ALA A 81 16.74 9.23 -12.44
CA ALA A 81 17.23 10.60 -12.34
C ALA A 81 18.52 10.59 -11.50
N GLU A 82 19.61 11.14 -12.04
CA GLU A 82 20.99 10.95 -11.56
C GLU A 82 21.26 11.35 -10.10
N ALA A 83 20.25 11.93 -9.43
CA ALA A 83 20.28 12.36 -8.04
C ALA A 83 20.27 11.17 -7.05
N PRO A 84 21.01 11.26 -5.93
CA PRO A 84 20.87 10.30 -4.83
C PRO A 84 19.40 10.26 -4.34
N GLY A 85 18.96 9.11 -3.81
CA GLY A 85 17.67 9.03 -3.13
C GLY A 85 17.58 10.05 -2.01
N LYS A 86 16.37 10.43 -1.59
CA LYS A 86 16.14 11.39 -0.51
C LYS A 86 15.55 10.70 0.72
N TRP A 87 16.06 11.02 1.90
CA TRP A 87 15.43 10.58 3.15
C TRP A 87 14.06 11.25 3.34
N ARG A 88 13.12 10.53 3.95
CA ARG A 88 11.74 10.93 4.21
C ARG A 88 11.32 10.46 5.62
N GLY A 89 10.43 11.22 6.26
CA GLY A 89 9.86 10.92 7.58
C GLY A 89 10.65 11.54 8.72
N SER A 90 10.00 11.74 9.87
CA SER A 90 10.60 12.51 10.98
C SER A 90 11.83 11.83 11.59
N GLY A 91 11.99 10.52 11.45
CA GLY A 91 13.12 9.77 12.02
C GLY A 91 14.46 10.11 11.38
N THR A 92 14.47 10.81 10.26
CA THR A 92 15.70 11.20 9.56
C THR A 92 16.29 12.50 10.09
N GLU A 93 15.52 13.26 10.87
CA GLU A 93 15.91 14.55 11.42
C GLU A 93 17.02 14.42 12.49
N PRO A 94 17.76 15.51 12.78
CA PRO A 94 18.88 15.51 13.72
C PRO A 94 18.52 15.07 15.15
N GLU A 95 17.26 15.27 15.58
CA GLU A 95 16.78 14.84 16.89
C GLU A 95 16.67 13.31 17.02
N HIS A 96 16.76 12.60 15.89
CA HIS A 96 16.66 11.15 15.81
C HIS A 96 17.96 10.53 15.30
N PHE A 97 18.06 10.25 14.00
CA PHE A 97 19.22 9.57 13.41
C PHE A 97 20.14 10.51 12.63
N ASP A 98 19.80 11.79 12.42
CA ASP A 98 20.62 12.75 11.65
C ASP A 98 21.11 12.18 10.31
N LEU A 99 20.16 11.75 9.48
CA LEU A 99 20.45 11.05 8.24
C LEU A 99 20.80 11.99 7.08
N GLY A 100 20.65 13.30 7.28
CA GLY A 100 20.79 14.33 6.26
C GLY A 100 19.72 14.22 5.17
N ARG A 101 19.97 14.89 4.03
CA ARG A 101 19.02 14.93 2.91
C ARG A 101 19.09 13.71 2.02
N ASP A 102 20.31 13.29 1.67
CA ASP A 102 20.56 12.29 0.65
C ASP A 102 20.78 10.90 1.28
N VAL A 103 20.25 9.88 0.63
CA VAL A 103 20.30 8.50 1.11
C VAL A 103 21.71 7.94 0.96
N HIS A 104 22.31 7.58 2.09
CA HIS A 104 23.56 6.83 2.11
C HIS A 104 23.26 5.31 2.00
N PRO A 105 23.84 4.59 1.01
CA PRO A 105 23.57 3.17 0.74
C PRO A 105 23.65 2.26 1.98
N GLU A 106 24.70 2.46 2.77
CA GLU A 106 24.96 1.63 3.94
C GLU A 106 24.03 1.97 5.10
N ALA A 107 23.62 3.24 5.23
CA ALA A 107 22.64 3.63 6.24
C ALA A 107 21.28 3.01 5.90
N LEU A 108 20.87 3.04 4.61
CA LEU A 108 19.67 2.35 4.14
C LEU A 108 19.71 0.85 4.41
N ARG A 109 20.85 0.19 4.12
CA ARG A 109 21.04 -1.23 4.44
C ARG A 109 20.80 -1.50 5.92
N ARG A 110 21.40 -0.70 6.80
CA ARG A 110 21.32 -0.88 8.26
C ARG A 110 19.91 -0.67 8.79
N VAL A 111 19.21 0.39 8.38
CA VAL A 111 17.83 0.61 8.86
C VAL A 111 16.86 -0.48 8.37
N LEU A 112 17.05 -1.01 7.15
CA LEU A 112 16.26 -2.15 6.65
C LEU A 112 16.57 -3.47 7.39
N LEU A 113 17.76 -3.60 7.97
CA LEU A 113 18.13 -4.70 8.86
C LEU A 113 17.66 -4.47 10.31
N GLY A 114 16.98 -3.35 10.61
CA GLY A 114 16.56 -2.98 11.95
C GLY A 114 17.72 -2.56 12.85
N GLN A 115 18.77 -1.98 12.25
CA GLN A 115 19.98 -1.51 12.92
C GLN A 115 20.06 0.01 12.92
N ASP A 116 20.80 0.54 13.89
CA ASP A 116 21.20 1.93 13.91
C ASP A 116 22.05 2.24 12.65
N PRO A 117 21.74 3.32 11.91
CA PRO A 117 22.38 3.63 10.64
C PRO A 117 23.88 3.92 10.77
N TRP A 118 24.37 4.36 11.94
CA TRP A 118 25.75 4.80 12.13
C TRP A 118 26.59 3.82 12.94
N THR A 119 26.04 3.30 14.03
CA THR A 119 26.74 2.38 14.92
C THR A 119 26.59 0.92 14.49
N GLY A 120 25.52 0.58 13.76
CA GLY A 120 25.17 -0.81 13.43
C GLY A 120 24.60 -1.59 14.61
N GLU A 121 24.30 -0.94 15.74
CA GLU A 121 23.62 -1.56 16.87
C GLU A 121 22.26 -2.14 16.45
N GLN A 122 21.92 -3.35 16.90
CA GLN A 122 20.64 -3.96 16.56
C GLN A 122 19.51 -3.37 17.42
N LEU A 123 18.68 -2.52 16.82
CA LEU A 123 17.58 -1.82 17.49
C LEU A 123 16.28 -2.64 17.51
N VAL A 124 15.97 -3.31 16.40
CA VAL A 124 14.80 -4.20 16.25
C VAL A 124 15.24 -5.49 15.58
N MET A 125 14.88 -6.63 16.16
CA MET A 125 15.14 -7.92 15.53
C MET A 125 14.30 -8.04 14.24
N ALA A 126 14.95 -8.00 13.07
CA ALA A 126 14.29 -8.19 11.78
C ALA A 126 13.40 -9.45 11.73
N ASN A 127 13.76 -10.50 12.48
CA ASN A 127 13.10 -11.80 12.43
C ASN A 127 11.73 -11.89 13.13
N GLY A 128 11.18 -10.79 13.66
CA GLY A 128 9.92 -10.80 14.41
C GLY A 128 9.92 -11.80 15.59
N SER A 129 8.74 -12.18 16.09
CA SER A 129 8.62 -13.18 17.16
C SER A 129 9.19 -14.55 16.78
N ASN A 130 9.19 -14.91 15.49
CA ASN A 130 9.65 -16.21 14.99
C ASN A 130 11.18 -16.38 15.09
N GLY A 131 11.95 -15.30 15.02
CA GLY A 131 13.40 -15.34 15.23
C GLY A 131 13.81 -15.84 16.61
N ARG A 132 13.00 -15.54 17.65
CA ARG A 132 13.25 -15.99 19.03
C ARG A 132 13.14 -17.51 19.19
N ALA A 133 12.30 -18.16 18.38
CA ALA A 133 12.08 -19.61 18.43
C ALA A 133 13.19 -20.42 17.74
N ARG A 134 13.95 -19.81 16.80
CA ARG A 134 15.02 -20.50 16.05
C ARG A 134 16.32 -20.72 16.83
N GLY A 135 16.47 -20.11 18.01
CA GLY A 135 17.56 -20.43 18.92
C GLY A 135 17.44 -21.88 19.41
N LYS A 136 18.11 -22.82 18.73
CA LYS A 136 18.22 -24.29 18.99
C LYS A 136 17.37 -25.23 18.12
N SER A 137 17.19 -24.98 16.82
CA SER A 137 16.85 -26.08 15.90
C SER A 137 18.12 -26.65 15.26
N LYS A 138 18.65 -27.75 15.83
CA LYS A 138 19.48 -28.69 15.07
C LYS A 138 18.51 -29.51 14.22
N ASN A 139 18.80 -29.68 12.93
CA ASN A 139 18.04 -30.53 12.01
C ASN A 139 17.52 -31.79 12.72
N PRO A 140 16.22 -32.10 12.68
CA PRO A 140 15.73 -33.36 13.19
C PRO A 140 16.37 -34.48 12.37
N SER A 141 16.91 -35.48 13.06
CA SER A 141 17.45 -36.69 12.45
C SER A 141 16.44 -37.34 11.50
N THR A 142 16.91 -37.65 10.29
CA THR A 142 16.25 -38.41 9.22
C THR A 142 16.09 -39.88 9.59
N GLY A 143 15.24 -40.18 10.57
CA GLY A 143 14.74 -41.53 10.85
C GLY A 143 13.23 -41.56 10.66
N GLU A 144 12.70 -42.65 10.10
CA GLU A 144 11.25 -42.93 10.07
C GLU A 144 10.70 -42.84 11.50
N ARG A 145 9.79 -41.89 11.74
CA ARG A 145 9.08 -41.72 13.01
C ARG A 145 7.61 -41.97 12.79
N ASP A 146 6.94 -42.47 13.82
CA ASP A 146 5.52 -42.82 13.79
C ASP A 146 4.63 -41.59 13.52
N PRO A 147 3.89 -41.52 12.40
CA PRO A 147 2.98 -40.42 12.08
C PRO A 147 1.86 -40.23 13.11
N ASP A 148 1.49 -41.28 13.85
CA ASP A 148 0.42 -41.23 14.85
C ASP A 148 0.92 -40.80 16.24
N GLU A 149 2.22 -40.56 16.39
CA GLU A 149 2.80 -40.02 17.63
C GLU A 149 2.12 -38.69 18.00
N LEU A 150 1.53 -38.63 19.20
CA LEU A 150 0.87 -37.44 19.70
C LEU A 150 1.87 -36.46 20.32
N LEU A 151 1.94 -35.27 19.75
CA LEU A 151 2.82 -34.18 20.15
C LEU A 151 2.05 -33.07 20.88
N ASP A 152 2.68 -32.50 21.90
CA ASP A 152 2.19 -31.28 22.53
C ASP A 152 2.48 -30.03 21.67
N PRO A 153 1.81 -28.89 21.93
CA PRO A 153 2.02 -27.67 21.15
C PRO A 153 3.45 -27.12 21.17
N LYS A 154 4.25 -27.40 22.21
CA LYS A 154 5.65 -26.97 22.28
C LYS A 154 6.53 -27.83 21.38
N GLN A 155 6.29 -29.15 21.35
CA GLN A 155 6.98 -30.09 20.48
C GLN A 155 6.69 -29.77 19.00
N VAL A 156 5.42 -29.54 18.66
CA VAL A 156 5.03 -29.11 17.30
C VAL A 156 5.64 -27.75 16.96
N ALA A 157 5.61 -26.78 17.88
CA ALA A 157 6.22 -25.47 17.64
C ALA A 157 7.72 -25.54 17.35
N LYS A 158 8.42 -26.46 18.02
CA LYS A 158 9.84 -26.73 17.76
C LYS A 158 10.06 -27.40 16.40
N LEU A 159 9.20 -28.35 16.02
CA LEU A 159 9.25 -29.04 14.72
C LEU A 159 9.02 -28.06 13.56
N VAL A 160 8.06 -27.15 13.71
CA VAL A 160 7.65 -26.20 12.65
C VAL A 160 8.45 -24.88 12.68
N GLY A 161 9.19 -24.62 13.77
CA GLY A 161 9.97 -23.39 13.95
C GLY A 161 9.11 -22.14 14.19
N VAL A 162 8.13 -22.24 15.09
CA VAL A 162 7.19 -21.16 15.44
C VAL A 162 7.03 -21.00 16.95
N ASP A 163 6.28 -19.97 17.37
CA ASP A 163 5.92 -19.79 18.78
C ASP A 163 4.84 -20.80 19.24
N PRO A 164 4.95 -21.43 20.43
CA PRO A 164 3.94 -22.36 20.94
C PRO A 164 2.53 -21.76 21.08
N SER A 165 2.41 -20.45 21.31
CA SER A 165 1.11 -19.77 21.35
C SER A 165 0.39 -19.79 20.00
N TYR A 166 1.14 -19.77 18.89
CA TYR A 166 0.59 -19.86 17.54
C TYR A 166 -0.03 -21.23 17.29
N ILE A 167 0.67 -22.31 17.66
CA ILE A 167 0.14 -23.68 17.55
C ILE A 167 -1.13 -23.86 18.39
N ARG A 168 -1.14 -23.38 19.64
CA ARG A 168 -2.34 -23.45 20.50
C ARG A 168 -3.52 -22.69 19.91
N ARG A 169 -3.27 -21.49 19.35
CA ARG A 169 -4.30 -20.69 18.71
C ARG A 169 -4.88 -21.42 17.49
N LEU A 170 -4.02 -21.97 16.63
CA LEU A 170 -4.45 -22.68 15.43
C LEU A 170 -5.24 -23.95 15.74
N ALA A 171 -4.80 -24.73 16.74
CA ALA A 171 -5.54 -25.89 17.25
C ALA A 171 -6.94 -25.49 17.75
N LYS A 172 -7.04 -24.40 18.52
CA LYS A 172 -8.31 -23.88 19.03
C LYS A 172 -9.25 -23.42 17.90
N GLU A 173 -8.74 -22.62 16.97
CA GLU A 173 -9.50 -22.09 15.83
C GLU A 173 -9.99 -23.22 14.91
N THR A 174 -9.12 -24.20 14.62
CA THR A 174 -9.45 -25.36 13.78
C THR A 174 -10.51 -26.23 14.47
N ALA A 175 -10.37 -26.51 15.77
CA ALA A 175 -11.36 -27.29 16.50
C ALA A 175 -12.75 -26.61 16.52
N ALA A 176 -12.79 -25.29 16.69
CA ALA A 176 -14.03 -24.52 16.62
C ALA A 176 -14.66 -24.58 15.22
N LEU A 177 -13.86 -24.40 14.16
CA LEU A 177 -14.32 -24.53 12.78
C LEU A 177 -14.88 -25.94 12.50
N ARG A 178 -14.18 -27.00 12.94
CA ARG A 178 -14.65 -28.38 12.77
C ARG A 178 -15.97 -28.63 13.48
N ALA A 179 -16.21 -27.99 14.63
CA ALA A 179 -17.49 -28.05 15.32
C ALA A 179 -18.60 -27.36 14.50
N THR A 180 -18.34 -26.17 13.95
CA THR A 180 -19.29 -25.46 13.08
C THR A 180 -19.59 -26.25 11.81
N GLN A 181 -18.58 -26.84 11.18
CA GLN A 181 -18.75 -27.70 9.98
C GLN A 181 -19.64 -28.90 10.28
N ARG A 182 -19.39 -29.63 11.39
CA ARG A 182 -20.26 -30.75 11.82
C ARG A 182 -21.69 -30.32 12.08
N HIS A 183 -21.89 -29.14 12.65
CA HIS A 183 -23.24 -28.59 12.87
C HIS A 183 -23.93 -28.26 11.55
N ALA A 184 -23.23 -27.63 10.59
CA ALA A 184 -23.77 -27.34 9.26
C ALA A 184 -24.16 -28.63 8.53
N ASP A 185 -23.29 -29.65 8.56
CA ASP A 185 -23.56 -30.96 7.96
C ASP A 185 -24.80 -31.63 8.57
N ALA A 186 -24.97 -31.54 9.90
CA ALA A 186 -26.13 -32.10 10.60
C ALA A 186 -27.45 -31.35 10.32
N GLN A 187 -27.39 -30.07 9.97
CA GLN A 187 -28.55 -29.22 9.67
C GLN A 187 -28.82 -29.08 8.16
N GLY A 188 -28.04 -29.75 7.30
CA GLY A 188 -28.14 -29.59 5.84
C GLY A 188 -27.80 -28.18 5.36
N MET A 189 -27.03 -27.41 6.14
CA MET A 189 -26.61 -26.06 5.80
C MET A 189 -25.30 -26.07 5.00
N PRO A 190 -25.00 -25.01 4.23
CA PRO A 190 -23.71 -24.87 3.56
C PRO A 190 -22.54 -24.99 4.53
N ARG A 191 -21.61 -25.91 4.25
CA ARG A 191 -20.43 -26.15 5.08
C ARG A 191 -19.44 -25.00 4.93
N PRO A 192 -18.97 -24.38 6.04
CA PRO A 192 -17.92 -23.37 5.98
C PRO A 192 -16.61 -23.93 5.43
N ASP A 193 -15.91 -23.17 4.59
CA ASP A 193 -14.64 -23.57 3.99
C ASP A 193 -13.53 -23.75 5.03
N THR A 194 -12.58 -24.64 4.72
CA THR A 194 -11.38 -24.82 5.55
C THR A 194 -10.30 -23.81 5.15
N PRO A 195 -9.76 -23.00 6.07
CA PRO A 195 -8.67 -22.08 5.77
C PRO A 195 -7.41 -22.79 5.26
N ALA A 196 -6.59 -22.09 4.48
CA ALA A 196 -5.33 -22.62 3.97
C ALA A 196 -4.34 -23.00 5.09
N ALA A 197 -4.41 -22.34 6.25
CA ALA A 197 -3.66 -22.69 7.44
C ALA A 197 -4.62 -23.26 8.49
N TYR A 198 -4.54 -24.57 8.73
CA TYR A 198 -5.27 -25.27 9.79
C TYR A 198 -4.37 -26.33 10.42
N LEU A 199 -4.70 -26.70 11.65
CA LEU A 199 -4.01 -27.75 12.39
C LEU A 199 -5.04 -28.54 13.21
N ASP A 200 -5.35 -29.75 12.74
CA ASP A 200 -6.26 -30.64 13.44
C ASP A 200 -5.60 -31.14 14.74
N ALA A 201 -6.34 -31.02 15.84
CA ALA A 201 -5.85 -31.30 17.18
C ALA A 201 -6.99 -31.83 18.05
N ALA A 202 -6.65 -32.74 18.95
CA ALA A 202 -7.57 -33.27 19.96
C ALA A 202 -7.18 -32.76 21.34
N LYS A 203 -8.11 -32.84 22.30
CA LYS A 203 -7.79 -32.68 23.72
C LYS A 203 -7.69 -34.05 24.37
N ASP A 204 -6.71 -34.22 25.25
CA ASP A 204 -6.65 -35.38 26.14
C ASP A 204 -7.67 -35.27 27.28
N ALA A 205 -7.68 -36.28 28.17
CA ALA A 205 -8.55 -36.31 29.35
C ALA A 205 -8.33 -35.12 30.31
N ASP A 206 -7.13 -34.53 30.31
CA ASP A 206 -6.76 -33.36 31.11
C ASP A 206 -7.04 -32.03 30.38
N GLY A 207 -7.61 -32.08 29.17
CA GLY A 207 -7.93 -30.91 28.36
C GLY A 207 -6.74 -30.28 27.63
N ARG A 208 -5.58 -30.96 27.60
CA ARG A 208 -4.38 -30.51 26.88
C ARG A 208 -4.46 -30.86 25.40
N TRP A 209 -4.02 -29.94 24.55
CA TRP A 209 -3.97 -30.17 23.11
C TRP A 209 -2.91 -31.22 22.76
N LEU A 210 -3.29 -32.17 21.91
CA LEU A 210 -2.44 -33.18 21.29
C LEU A 210 -2.63 -33.13 19.78
N ILE A 211 -1.52 -33.18 19.05
CA ILE A 211 -1.47 -33.08 17.58
C ILE A 211 -0.68 -34.28 17.06
N ALA A 212 -1.22 -35.04 16.12
CA ALA A 212 -0.49 -36.14 15.50
C ALA A 212 0.75 -35.63 14.75
N ARG A 213 1.86 -36.37 14.81
CA ARG A 213 3.11 -36.02 14.12
C ARG A 213 2.86 -35.82 12.62
N GLY A 214 2.14 -36.72 11.96
CA GLY A 214 1.83 -36.62 10.54
C GLY A 214 1.05 -35.35 10.19
N GLU A 215 0.17 -34.90 11.09
CA GLU A 215 -0.56 -33.64 10.95
C GLU A 215 0.35 -32.42 11.16
N ALA A 216 1.28 -32.48 12.12
CA ALA A 216 2.29 -31.46 12.33
C ALA A 216 3.27 -31.35 11.15
N GLU A 217 3.64 -32.47 10.53
CA GLU A 217 4.52 -32.54 9.36
C GLU A 217 3.80 -32.08 8.09
N ARG A 218 2.55 -32.52 7.86
CA ARG A 218 1.67 -31.96 6.81
C ARG A 218 1.56 -30.45 6.98
N PHE A 219 1.33 -29.97 8.20
CA PHE A 219 1.28 -28.54 8.47
C PHE A 219 2.62 -27.87 8.17
N ALA A 220 3.75 -28.45 8.55
CA ALA A 220 5.08 -27.90 8.27
C ALA A 220 5.34 -27.78 6.76
N GLU A 221 4.98 -28.79 5.98
CA GLU A 221 5.17 -28.84 4.51
C GLU A 221 4.22 -27.91 3.75
N SER A 222 2.95 -27.87 4.16
CA SER A 222 1.93 -27.03 3.52
C SER A 222 2.02 -25.56 3.94
N ARG A 223 2.70 -25.26 5.05
CA ARG A 223 2.86 -23.90 5.56
C ARG A 223 3.88 -23.13 4.72
N LYS A 224 3.44 -22.01 4.18
CA LYS A 224 4.35 -20.94 3.74
C LYS A 224 5.07 -20.38 4.96
N GLU A 225 6.40 -20.52 5.04
CA GLU A 225 7.19 -19.89 6.10
C GLU A 225 6.84 -18.40 6.19
N ALA A 226 6.66 -17.90 7.41
CA ALA A 226 6.39 -16.49 7.62
C ALA A 226 7.62 -15.68 7.19
N LYS A 227 7.44 -14.86 6.15
CA LYS A 227 8.49 -13.94 5.68
C LYS A 227 8.83 -12.93 6.79
N VAL A 228 10.10 -12.61 6.89
CA VAL A 228 10.62 -11.49 7.66
C VAL A 228 10.25 -10.21 6.93
N VAL A 229 9.52 -9.32 7.59
CA VAL A 229 9.17 -8.01 7.02
C VAL A 229 10.32 -7.04 7.25
N LEU A 230 10.96 -6.62 6.15
CA LEU A 230 12.08 -5.68 6.14
C LEU A 230 11.61 -4.22 6.14
N GLY A 231 10.46 -3.97 5.50
CA GLY A 231 9.93 -2.62 5.32
C GLY A 231 8.67 -2.62 4.48
N TYR A 232 8.23 -1.43 4.10
CA TYR A 232 7.03 -1.19 3.32
C TYR A 232 7.36 -0.20 2.21
N ASP A 233 7.16 -0.60 0.96
CA ASP A 233 7.31 0.28 -0.20
C ASP A 233 5.98 0.98 -0.47
N ILE A 234 6.00 2.30 -0.44
CA ILE A 234 4.90 3.16 -0.83
C ILE A 234 5.28 3.81 -2.15
N THR A 235 4.60 3.41 -3.23
CA THR A 235 4.82 4.00 -4.55
C THR A 235 3.85 5.15 -4.79
N TRP A 236 4.39 6.34 -5.01
CA TRP A 236 3.67 7.57 -5.34
C TRP A 236 3.74 7.80 -6.84
N SER A 237 2.64 7.59 -7.58
CA SER A 237 2.61 7.75 -9.05
C SER A 237 1.81 8.98 -9.43
N VAL A 238 2.40 9.87 -10.23
CA VAL A 238 1.67 11.05 -10.73
C VAL A 238 0.71 10.67 -11.87
N PRO A 239 -0.32 11.49 -12.15
CA PRO A 239 -1.15 11.34 -13.34
C PRO A 239 -0.31 11.28 -14.62
N LYS A 240 -0.81 10.56 -15.63
CA LYS A 240 -0.03 10.33 -16.85
C LYS A 240 0.24 11.66 -17.57
N SER A 241 -0.72 12.57 -17.58
CA SER A 241 -0.57 13.91 -18.15
C SER A 241 0.64 14.67 -17.60
N VAL A 242 0.93 14.55 -16.30
CA VAL A 242 2.10 15.17 -15.66
C VAL A 242 3.39 14.54 -16.16
N SER A 243 3.42 13.21 -16.35
CA SER A 243 4.56 12.53 -16.94
C SER A 243 4.80 12.93 -18.41
N LEU A 244 3.73 13.24 -19.16
CA LEU A 244 3.83 13.73 -20.53
C LEU A 244 4.41 15.15 -20.59
N ILE A 245 3.94 16.07 -19.73
CA ILE A 245 4.52 17.40 -19.62
C ILE A 245 5.98 17.31 -19.19
N TYR A 246 6.33 16.44 -18.23
CA TYR A 246 7.72 16.26 -17.82
C TYR A 246 8.62 15.77 -18.96
N ALA A 247 8.12 14.87 -19.81
CA ALA A 247 8.87 14.36 -20.95
C ALA A 247 9.04 15.39 -22.07
N GLN A 248 7.95 16.11 -22.41
CA GLN A 248 7.87 17.01 -23.58
C GLN A 248 8.25 18.46 -23.26
N GLY A 249 8.18 18.85 -21.99
CA GLY A 249 8.40 20.22 -21.50
C GLY A 249 9.86 20.58 -21.31
N THR A 250 10.04 21.84 -20.89
CA THR A 250 11.34 22.48 -20.65
C THR A 250 11.97 22.05 -19.33
N ASP A 251 13.24 22.39 -19.11
CA ASP A 251 13.91 22.16 -17.82
C ASP A 251 13.22 22.92 -16.67
N ALA A 252 12.62 24.08 -16.95
CA ALA A 252 11.84 24.82 -15.95
C ALA A 252 10.58 24.06 -15.56
N ASP A 253 9.90 23.42 -16.52
CA ASP A 253 8.71 22.61 -16.26
C ASP A 253 9.06 21.38 -15.42
N ARG A 254 10.18 20.72 -15.76
CA ARG A 254 10.70 19.58 -14.99
C ARG A 254 11.02 19.99 -13.56
N ALA A 255 11.71 21.12 -13.36
CA ALA A 255 12.05 21.62 -12.03
C ALA A 255 10.80 21.97 -11.21
N ALA A 256 9.77 22.56 -11.84
CA ALA A 256 8.49 22.84 -11.19
C ALA A 256 7.74 21.57 -10.80
N ILE A 257 7.71 20.57 -11.69
CA ILE A 257 7.12 19.24 -11.44
C ILE A 257 7.87 18.52 -10.33
N ASP A 258 9.20 18.54 -10.34
CA ASP A 258 10.02 17.89 -9.31
C ASP A 258 9.76 18.47 -7.91
N GLN A 259 9.58 19.80 -7.82
CA GLN A 259 9.22 20.47 -6.58
C GLN A 259 7.79 20.15 -6.13
N ALA A 260 6.83 20.10 -7.06
CA ALA A 260 5.45 19.73 -6.76
C ALA A 260 5.32 18.27 -6.29
N ILE A 261 6.09 17.35 -6.89
CA ILE A 261 6.16 15.96 -6.43
C ILE A 261 6.80 15.88 -5.04
N ASP A 262 7.89 16.61 -4.80
CA ASP A 262 8.53 16.64 -3.48
C ASP A 262 7.55 17.10 -2.38
N ALA A 263 6.76 18.15 -2.64
CA ALA A 263 5.73 18.64 -1.72
C ALA A 263 4.59 17.62 -1.55
N SER A 264 4.09 17.05 -2.65
CA SER A 264 3.04 16.03 -2.66
C SER A 264 3.41 14.79 -1.83
N VAL A 265 4.61 14.24 -2.05
CA VAL A 265 5.12 13.09 -1.31
C VAL A 265 5.34 13.44 0.17
N ALA A 266 5.89 14.62 0.47
CA ALA A 266 6.07 15.06 1.86
C ALA A 266 4.73 15.15 2.61
N THR A 267 3.71 15.74 2.00
CA THR A 267 2.34 15.83 2.53
C THR A 267 1.76 14.46 2.84
N GLY A 268 1.80 13.54 1.86
CA GLY A 268 1.26 12.20 2.04
C GLY A 268 2.01 11.39 3.12
N MET A 269 3.35 11.51 3.16
CA MET A 269 4.18 10.86 4.18
C MET A 269 3.92 11.41 5.59
N ALA A 270 3.78 12.73 5.74
CA ALA A 270 3.47 13.35 7.03
C ALA A 270 2.09 12.91 7.56
N TYR A 271 1.09 12.81 6.68
CA TYR A 271 -0.22 12.26 7.04
C TYR A 271 -0.12 10.78 7.47
N LEU A 272 0.61 9.96 6.72
CA LEU A 272 0.80 8.54 7.07
C LEU A 272 1.55 8.34 8.38
N GLU A 273 2.54 9.20 8.66
CA GLU A 273 3.26 9.15 9.92
C GLU A 273 2.37 9.52 11.10
N ARG A 274 1.53 10.55 10.97
CA ARG A 274 0.62 10.97 12.04
C ARG A 274 -0.53 9.97 12.30
N GLU A 275 -1.16 9.49 11.23
CA GLU A 275 -2.42 8.74 11.32
C GLU A 275 -2.22 7.22 11.17
N GLY A 276 -1.26 6.82 10.33
CA GLY A 276 -1.08 5.43 9.89
C GLY A 276 0.10 4.68 10.54
N PHE A 277 0.97 5.36 11.28
CA PHE A 277 2.22 4.78 11.79
C PHE A 277 2.11 4.40 13.27
N HIS A 278 2.09 3.10 13.52
CA HIS A 278 1.80 2.54 14.84
C HIS A 278 2.77 1.44 15.21
N VAL A 279 2.82 1.12 16.50
CA VAL A 279 3.47 -0.07 17.05
C VAL A 279 2.47 -0.84 17.93
N ARG A 280 2.81 -2.07 18.31
CA ARG A 280 2.03 -2.83 19.30
C ARG A 280 2.84 -3.10 20.55
N ARG A 281 2.24 -2.78 21.70
CA ARG A 281 2.77 -3.09 23.04
C ARG A 281 1.67 -3.73 23.87
N ASN A 282 1.95 -4.88 24.49
CA ASN A 282 0.99 -5.64 25.30
C ASN A 282 -0.35 -5.93 24.60
N GLY A 283 -0.33 -6.12 23.27
CA GLY A 283 -1.52 -6.38 22.45
C GLY A 283 -2.30 -5.12 22.03
N GLN A 284 -1.99 -3.97 22.63
CA GLN A 284 -2.58 -2.67 22.33
C GLN A 284 -1.76 -1.94 21.26
N ARG A 285 -2.44 -1.08 20.49
CA ARG A 285 -1.83 -0.20 19.50
C ARG A 285 -1.38 1.08 20.20
N GLU A 286 -0.21 1.58 19.84
CA GLU A 286 0.30 2.88 20.28
C GLU A 286 0.82 3.62 19.04
N THR A 287 0.52 4.91 18.93
CA THR A 287 1.11 5.77 17.90
C THR A 287 2.62 5.73 18.03
N ALA A 288 3.30 5.64 16.89
CA ALA A 288 4.74 5.64 16.83
C ALA A 288 5.24 6.91 16.15
N THR A 289 6.47 7.28 16.45
CA THR A 289 7.15 8.43 15.84
C THR A 289 8.47 8.00 15.22
N ALA A 290 9.17 8.96 14.61
CA ALA A 290 10.48 8.75 13.99
C ALA A 290 10.44 7.74 12.83
N MET A 291 9.51 7.92 11.88
CA MET A 291 9.49 7.14 10.65
C MET A 291 10.78 7.38 9.86
N VAL A 292 11.48 6.31 9.52
CA VAL A 292 12.65 6.35 8.63
C VAL A 292 12.28 5.73 7.30
N ALA A 293 12.30 6.53 6.23
CA ALA A 293 11.99 6.07 4.89
C ALA A 293 12.93 6.65 3.83
N ALA A 294 13.18 5.91 2.76
CA ALA A 294 14.04 6.34 1.65
C ALA A 294 13.24 6.46 0.35
N GLY A 295 13.23 7.65 -0.24
CA GLY A 295 12.53 8.00 -1.47
C GLY A 295 13.44 7.97 -2.70
N TYR A 296 13.01 7.28 -3.75
CA TYR A 296 13.72 7.17 -5.03
C TYR A 296 12.76 7.43 -6.18
N ARG A 297 13.05 8.48 -6.95
CA ARG A 297 12.23 8.90 -8.10
C ARG A 297 12.68 8.20 -9.37
N HIS A 298 11.71 7.68 -10.09
CA HIS A 298 11.87 7.11 -11.43
C HIS A 298 10.94 7.84 -12.40
N ASN A 299 11.29 7.81 -13.69
CA ASN A 299 10.54 8.51 -14.74
C ASN A 299 10.12 7.58 -15.90
N THR A 300 10.46 6.30 -15.83
CA THR A 300 10.21 5.29 -16.86
C THR A 300 9.36 4.16 -16.28
N ASN A 301 8.42 3.64 -17.06
CA ASN A 301 7.88 2.31 -16.78
C ASN A 301 8.72 1.23 -17.50
N ARG A 302 8.39 -0.05 -17.27
CA ARG A 302 9.10 -1.17 -17.90
C ARG A 302 8.91 -1.31 -19.41
N ALA A 303 7.92 -0.62 -19.99
CA ALA A 303 7.75 -0.50 -21.44
C ALA A 303 8.59 0.66 -22.02
N LEU A 304 9.44 1.28 -21.19
CA LEU A 304 10.20 2.48 -21.52
C LEU A 304 9.30 3.64 -21.93
N GLU A 305 8.12 3.77 -21.31
CA GLU A 305 7.23 4.93 -21.49
C GLU A 305 7.39 5.91 -20.31
N PRO A 306 7.11 7.21 -20.50
CA PRO A 306 7.23 8.20 -19.42
C PRO A 306 6.25 7.91 -18.28
N GLN A 307 6.75 7.56 -17.11
CA GLN A 307 5.92 7.33 -15.92
C GLN A 307 6.68 7.82 -14.70
N LEU A 308 6.40 9.06 -14.28
CA LEU A 308 6.94 9.60 -13.05
C LEU A 308 6.31 8.90 -11.84
N HIS A 309 7.17 8.39 -10.97
CA HIS A 309 6.79 7.81 -9.71
C HIS A 309 7.94 7.84 -8.69
N GLU A 310 7.61 7.87 -7.41
CA GLU A 310 8.59 7.79 -6.32
C GLU A 310 8.33 6.56 -5.45
N HIS A 311 9.33 5.71 -5.31
CA HIS A 311 9.33 4.60 -4.34
C HIS A 311 9.81 5.13 -3.00
N VAL A 312 8.95 5.10 -1.99
CA VAL A 312 9.31 5.47 -0.62
C VAL A 312 9.31 4.21 0.24
N VAL A 313 10.49 3.72 0.56
CA VAL A 313 10.68 2.51 1.38
C VAL A 313 10.79 2.88 2.84
N ILE A 314 9.75 2.59 3.60
CA ILE A 314 9.69 2.75 5.05
C ILE A 314 10.38 1.54 5.70
N ALA A 315 11.39 1.78 6.54
CA ALA A 315 12.02 0.73 7.33
C ALA A 315 11.01 0.15 8.34
N ASN A 316 11.08 -1.16 8.62
CA ASN A 316 10.24 -1.79 9.64
C ASN A 316 10.73 -1.49 11.07
N MET A 317 10.87 -0.21 11.38
CA MET A 317 11.45 0.33 12.58
C MET A 317 10.70 1.59 12.99
N ALA A 318 10.22 1.64 14.23
CA ALA A 318 9.46 2.76 14.77
C ALA A 318 9.74 2.94 16.26
N THR A 319 9.74 4.18 16.73
CA THR A 319 9.97 4.50 18.14
C THR A 319 8.64 4.67 18.84
N ASN A 320 8.43 3.92 19.93
CA ASN A 320 7.22 4.05 20.74
C ASN A 320 7.32 5.24 21.72
N SER A 321 6.22 5.56 22.41
CA SER A 321 6.15 6.63 23.41
C SER A 321 7.11 6.45 24.60
N ALA A 322 7.66 5.26 24.81
CA ALA A 322 8.67 4.96 25.83
C ALA A 322 10.12 5.03 25.29
N GLY A 323 10.34 5.52 24.07
CA GLY A 323 11.66 5.63 23.44
C GLY A 323 12.23 4.29 22.96
N GLN A 324 11.42 3.22 22.95
CA GLN A 324 11.86 1.90 22.53
C GLN A 324 11.56 1.68 21.05
N VAL A 325 12.56 1.22 20.32
CA VAL A 325 12.41 0.86 18.92
C VAL A 325 11.69 -0.49 18.79
N ARG A 326 10.70 -0.55 17.90
CA ARG A 326 9.80 -1.68 17.67
C ARG A 326 9.52 -1.84 16.17
N ALA A 327 9.02 -3.01 15.78
CA ALA A 327 8.51 -3.23 14.43
C ALA A 327 7.18 -2.49 14.23
N VAL A 328 6.97 -1.99 13.02
CA VAL A 328 5.79 -1.22 12.62
C VAL A 328 4.55 -2.13 12.56
N ASP A 329 3.46 -1.67 13.11
CA ASP A 329 2.12 -2.17 12.87
C ASP A 329 1.50 -1.50 11.64
N ALA A 330 1.82 -2.02 10.46
CA ALA A 330 1.48 -1.37 9.20
C ALA A 330 0.00 -1.38 8.80
N ARG A 331 -0.90 -1.94 9.63
CA ARG A 331 -2.35 -1.91 9.33
C ARG A 331 -2.85 -0.48 9.14
N GLY A 332 -2.32 0.47 9.91
CA GLY A 332 -2.60 1.90 9.72
C GLY A 332 -2.09 2.41 8.36
N LEU A 333 -0.87 2.07 7.95
CA LEU A 333 -0.33 2.45 6.64
C LEU A 333 -1.25 2.00 5.49
N PHE A 334 -1.74 0.76 5.52
CA PHE A 334 -2.69 0.27 4.51
C PHE A 334 -4.05 0.97 4.57
N ALA A 335 -4.57 1.20 5.78
CA ALA A 335 -5.86 1.84 6.00
C ALA A 335 -5.85 3.32 5.56
N HIS A 336 -4.73 4.01 5.72
CA HIS A 336 -4.58 5.44 5.45
C HIS A 336 -3.96 5.75 4.07
N ALA A 337 -3.38 4.77 3.38
CA ALA A 337 -2.75 4.94 2.07
C ALA A 337 -3.65 5.65 1.04
N THR A 338 -4.93 5.30 1.06
CA THR A 338 -5.92 5.88 0.16
C THR A 338 -6.02 7.39 0.37
N THR A 339 -6.35 7.81 1.60
CA THR A 339 -6.48 9.22 1.97
C THR A 339 -5.18 9.99 1.79
N ALA A 340 -4.05 9.38 2.12
CA ALA A 340 -2.73 9.96 1.87
C ALA A 340 -2.54 10.27 0.38
N GLY A 341 -3.02 9.38 -0.51
CA GLY A 341 -3.03 9.62 -1.94
C GLY A 341 -3.96 10.76 -2.37
N TYR A 342 -5.13 10.94 -1.75
CA TYR A 342 -5.99 12.08 -2.05
C TYR A 342 -5.36 13.41 -1.65
N LEU A 343 -4.77 13.48 -0.45
CA LEU A 343 -4.07 14.67 0.04
C LEU A 343 -2.84 15.00 -0.81
N ALA A 344 -2.00 14.01 -1.10
CA ALA A 344 -0.85 14.16 -1.99
C ALA A 344 -1.26 14.59 -3.40
N GLY A 345 -2.34 14.02 -3.94
CA GLY A 345 -2.91 14.40 -5.22
C GLY A 345 -3.41 15.84 -5.24
N ALA A 346 -4.14 16.27 -4.21
CA ALA A 346 -4.61 17.65 -4.07
C ALA A 346 -3.42 18.63 -3.98
N GLU A 347 -2.41 18.31 -3.18
CA GLU A 347 -1.20 19.11 -3.06
C GLU A 347 -0.44 19.22 -4.39
N LEU A 348 -0.30 18.11 -5.13
CA LEU A 348 0.34 18.12 -6.46
C LEU A 348 -0.39 19.07 -7.40
N ARG A 349 -1.73 18.98 -7.44
CA ARG A 349 -2.56 19.83 -8.31
C ARG A 349 -2.47 21.29 -7.93
N HIS A 350 -2.57 21.59 -6.63
CA HIS A 350 -2.44 22.93 -6.09
C HIS A 350 -1.09 23.58 -6.45
N GLN A 351 0.01 22.85 -6.23
CA GLN A 351 1.36 23.32 -6.54
C GLN A 351 1.58 23.55 -8.04
N LEU A 352 1.09 22.64 -8.89
CA LEU A 352 1.26 22.76 -10.34
C LEU A 352 0.35 23.84 -10.95
N ALA A 353 -0.84 24.03 -10.40
CA ALA A 353 -1.69 25.17 -10.72
C ALA A 353 -0.97 26.50 -10.42
N ASP A 354 -0.27 26.61 -9.28
CA ASP A 354 0.48 27.82 -8.92
C ASP A 354 1.74 28.03 -9.77
N ARG A 355 2.48 26.95 -10.02
CA ARG A 355 3.81 27.03 -10.65
C ARG A 355 3.76 27.09 -12.17
N LEU A 356 2.85 26.34 -12.78
CA LEU A 356 2.72 26.23 -14.24
C LEU A 356 1.42 26.87 -14.76
N GLY A 357 0.46 27.20 -13.90
CA GLY A 357 -0.83 27.74 -14.34
C GLY A 357 -1.66 26.73 -15.13
N VAL A 358 -1.47 25.42 -14.89
CA VAL A 358 -2.23 24.36 -15.56
C VAL A 358 -3.57 24.11 -14.87
N SER A 359 -4.59 23.81 -15.66
CA SER A 359 -5.94 23.43 -15.20
C SER A 359 -6.07 21.90 -15.06
N TRP A 360 -7.08 21.45 -14.32
CA TRP A 360 -7.30 20.04 -14.01
C TRP A 360 -8.72 19.61 -14.33
N VAL A 361 -8.88 18.42 -14.89
CA VAL A 361 -10.21 17.79 -14.95
C VAL A 361 -10.70 17.46 -13.53
N THR A 362 -11.99 17.15 -13.39
CA THR A 362 -12.55 16.75 -12.09
C THR A 362 -11.84 15.49 -11.56
N PRO A 363 -11.32 15.50 -10.32
CA PRO A 363 -10.68 14.34 -9.75
C PRO A 363 -11.64 13.16 -9.63
N HIS A 364 -11.13 11.98 -9.93
CA HIS A 364 -11.81 10.71 -9.72
C HIS A 364 -10.87 9.77 -8.97
N LYS A 365 -11.30 9.27 -7.80
CA LYS A 365 -10.49 8.43 -6.91
C LYS A 365 -9.14 9.09 -6.53
N GLY A 366 -9.17 10.39 -6.28
CA GLY A 366 -8.03 11.23 -5.89
C GLY A 366 -7.11 11.68 -7.03
N LEU A 367 -7.36 11.21 -8.25
CA LEU A 367 -6.55 11.46 -9.43
C LEU A 367 -7.26 12.36 -10.43
N ALA A 368 -6.54 13.28 -11.05
CA ALA A 368 -7.00 14.06 -12.20
C ALA A 368 -5.84 14.22 -13.17
N ASP A 369 -6.11 14.18 -14.47
CA ASP A 369 -5.17 14.61 -15.50
C ASP A 369 -5.33 16.12 -15.76
N ILE A 370 -4.31 16.72 -16.37
CA ILE A 370 -4.29 18.13 -16.76
C ILE A 370 -5.29 18.35 -17.89
N ASP A 371 -6.13 19.36 -17.73
CA ASP A 371 -7.09 19.74 -18.76
C ASP A 371 -6.37 20.28 -20.01
N GLY A 372 -6.91 19.99 -21.19
CA GLY A 372 -6.27 20.28 -22.48
C GLY A 372 -5.29 19.22 -22.99
N ILE A 373 -5.04 18.13 -22.26
CA ILE A 373 -4.33 16.95 -22.78
C ILE A 373 -5.34 15.87 -23.16
N ASP A 374 -5.39 15.54 -24.45
CA ASP A 374 -6.35 14.58 -24.97
C ASP A 374 -6.17 13.17 -24.39
N ARG A 375 -7.30 12.52 -24.11
CA ARG A 375 -7.31 11.13 -23.62
C ARG A 375 -6.62 10.18 -24.59
N SER A 376 -6.69 10.41 -25.90
CA SER A 376 -5.99 9.61 -26.90
C SER A 376 -4.47 9.65 -26.71
N THR A 377 -3.90 10.82 -26.42
CA THR A 377 -2.46 11.00 -26.15
C THR A 377 -2.05 10.28 -24.86
N ILE A 378 -2.84 10.44 -23.79
CA ILE A 378 -2.63 9.70 -22.53
C ILE A 378 -2.65 8.19 -22.78
N MET A 379 -3.61 7.71 -23.56
CA MET A 379 -3.77 6.30 -23.87
C MET A 379 -2.63 5.78 -24.76
N ALA A 380 -2.18 6.53 -25.76
CA ALA A 380 -1.07 6.17 -26.64
C ALA A 380 0.21 5.86 -25.86
N MET A 381 0.43 6.54 -24.73
CA MET A 381 1.58 6.34 -23.85
C MET A 381 1.30 5.40 -22.68
N SER A 382 0.19 4.68 -22.68
CA SER A 382 -0.25 3.78 -21.60
C SER A 382 -0.35 2.33 -22.05
N SER A 383 0.48 1.89 -23.00
CA SER A 383 0.37 0.58 -23.66
C SER A 383 0.39 -0.58 -22.66
N ARG A 384 1.17 -0.45 -21.57
CA ARG A 384 1.19 -1.43 -20.48
C ARG A 384 -0.19 -1.62 -19.84
N ARG A 385 -0.86 -0.51 -19.49
CA ARG A 385 -2.17 -0.57 -18.82
C ARG A 385 -3.21 -1.16 -19.77
N GLN A 386 -3.16 -0.77 -21.04
CA GLN A 386 -4.04 -1.33 -22.07
C GLN A 386 -3.89 -2.84 -22.15
N ALA A 387 -2.66 -3.36 -22.22
CA ALA A 387 -2.43 -4.80 -22.26
C ALA A 387 -3.00 -5.52 -21.03
N VAL A 388 -2.87 -4.94 -19.82
CA VAL A 388 -3.47 -5.52 -18.61
C VAL A 388 -5.00 -5.54 -18.68
N LEU A 389 -5.62 -4.46 -19.15
CA LEU A 389 -7.08 -4.36 -19.26
C LEU A 389 -7.62 -5.33 -20.30
N THR A 390 -7.04 -5.35 -21.52
CA THR A 390 -7.42 -6.29 -22.58
C THR A 390 -7.34 -7.73 -22.10
N LEU A 391 -6.22 -8.14 -21.48
CA LEU A 391 -6.10 -9.49 -20.97
C LEU A 391 -7.07 -9.77 -19.81
N SER A 392 -7.37 -8.78 -18.97
CA SER A 392 -8.32 -8.94 -17.87
C SER A 392 -9.74 -9.13 -18.39
N GLU A 393 -10.12 -8.40 -19.44
CA GLU A 393 -11.42 -8.53 -20.12
C GLU A 393 -11.53 -9.89 -20.83
N GLU A 394 -10.52 -10.27 -21.62
CA GLU A 394 -10.46 -11.57 -22.31
C GLU A 394 -10.59 -12.77 -21.37
N LEU A 395 -10.00 -12.66 -20.17
CA LEU A 395 -9.98 -13.74 -19.18
C LEU A 395 -11.08 -13.62 -18.10
N GLY A 396 -11.97 -12.62 -18.19
CA GLY A 396 -13.04 -12.39 -17.21
C GLY A 396 -12.53 -12.11 -15.79
N TYR A 397 -11.36 -11.47 -15.68
CA TYR A 397 -10.70 -11.20 -14.40
C TYR A 397 -11.33 -10.01 -13.66
N ALA A 398 -12.14 -10.32 -12.65
CA ALA A 398 -12.87 -9.33 -11.87
C ALA A 398 -12.13 -8.84 -10.61
N THR A 399 -11.27 -9.68 -10.01
CA THR A 399 -10.64 -9.39 -8.71
C THR A 399 -9.26 -8.75 -8.85
N ALA A 400 -8.80 -8.04 -7.81
CA ALA A 400 -7.47 -7.42 -7.78
C ALA A 400 -6.33 -8.45 -7.95
N GLU A 401 -6.47 -9.65 -7.38
CA GLU A 401 -5.50 -10.72 -7.57
C GLU A 401 -5.45 -11.20 -9.03
N GLN A 402 -6.60 -11.36 -9.67
CA GLN A 402 -6.69 -11.78 -11.06
C GLN A 402 -6.12 -10.71 -12.01
N ARG A 403 -6.43 -9.42 -11.78
CA ARG A 403 -5.81 -8.32 -12.53
C ARG A 403 -4.29 -8.27 -12.34
N GLN A 404 -3.80 -8.57 -11.13
CA GLN A 404 -2.37 -8.72 -10.91
C GLN A 404 -1.79 -9.86 -11.76
N ARG A 405 -2.47 -11.01 -11.90
CA ARG A 405 -2.03 -12.10 -12.80
C ARG A 405 -2.01 -11.67 -14.26
N ALA A 406 -3.01 -10.93 -14.74
CA ALA A 406 -2.98 -10.37 -16.10
C ALA A 406 -1.77 -9.45 -16.31
N ALA A 407 -1.48 -8.58 -15.34
CA ALA A 407 -0.31 -7.70 -15.38
C ALA A 407 1.04 -8.41 -15.42
N LEU A 408 1.09 -9.69 -15.00
CA LEU A 408 2.27 -10.55 -15.10
C LEU A 408 2.41 -11.19 -16.48
N ALA A 409 1.29 -11.61 -17.05
CA ALA A 409 1.25 -12.36 -18.29
C ALA A 409 1.54 -11.47 -19.51
N THR A 410 1.12 -10.20 -19.51
CA THR A 410 1.37 -9.25 -20.62
C THR A 410 2.75 -8.61 -20.60
N ARG A 411 3.70 -9.17 -19.84
CA ARG A 411 5.00 -8.55 -19.58
C ARG A 411 5.99 -8.72 -20.75
N PRO A 412 6.61 -7.63 -21.25
CA PRO A 412 7.74 -7.71 -22.18
C PRO A 412 8.96 -8.42 -21.56
N GLY A 413 9.77 -9.08 -22.40
CA GLY A 413 11.00 -9.77 -21.98
C GLY A 413 12.05 -8.82 -21.37
N LYS A 414 12.99 -9.39 -20.60
CA LYS A 414 14.13 -8.65 -20.02
C LYS A 414 15.19 -8.40 -21.10
N ASP A 415 15.26 -7.20 -21.65
CA ASP A 415 16.46 -6.58 -22.25
C ASP A 415 16.06 -5.32 -23.00
N GLN A 416 16.29 -4.12 -22.45
CA GLN A 416 16.50 -2.85 -23.18
C GLN A 416 17.13 -1.82 -22.23
N SER A 417 18.46 -1.81 -22.09
CA SER A 417 19.16 -0.61 -21.60
C SER A 417 19.26 0.37 -22.76
N VAL A 418 18.62 1.53 -22.63
CA VAL A 418 18.70 2.65 -23.57
C VAL A 418 19.37 3.80 -22.84
N GLU A 419 20.16 4.63 -23.51
CA GLU A 419 20.73 5.82 -22.87
C GLU A 419 19.61 6.86 -22.61
N ALA A 420 19.70 7.59 -21.49
CA ALA A 420 18.65 8.51 -21.04
C ALA A 420 18.26 9.57 -22.09
N ASP A 421 19.24 10.14 -22.78
CA ASP A 421 19.00 11.16 -23.80
C ASP A 421 18.34 10.60 -25.06
N GLU A 422 18.72 9.38 -25.46
CA GLU A 422 18.09 8.67 -26.58
C GLU A 422 16.63 8.31 -26.24
N LEU A 423 16.40 7.86 -25.01
CA LEU A 423 15.06 7.55 -24.54
C LEU A 423 14.16 8.79 -24.48
N ARG A 424 14.73 9.92 -24.04
CA ARG A 424 14.01 11.20 -23.98
C ARG A 424 13.68 11.72 -25.38
N ALA A 425 14.62 11.67 -26.32
CA ALA A 425 14.35 12.03 -27.72
C ALA A 425 13.22 11.18 -28.30
N ARG A 426 13.27 9.86 -28.08
CA ARG A 426 12.22 8.92 -28.49
C ARG A 426 10.86 9.27 -27.86
N TRP A 427 10.84 9.69 -26.59
CA TRP A 427 9.59 10.13 -25.96
C TRP A 427 9.03 11.38 -26.62
N CYS A 428 9.85 12.40 -26.85
CA CYS A 428 9.42 13.62 -27.50
C CYS A 428 8.78 13.33 -28.86
N ASP A 429 9.41 12.48 -29.68
CA ASP A 429 8.89 12.12 -31.00
C ASP A 429 7.53 11.39 -30.88
N LEU A 430 7.46 10.36 -30.03
CA LEU A 430 6.22 9.60 -29.85
C LEU A 430 5.07 10.47 -29.29
N ILE A 431 5.37 11.39 -28.38
CA ILE A 431 4.37 12.25 -27.74
C ILE A 431 3.87 13.31 -28.73
N ALA A 432 4.77 13.88 -29.53
CA ALA A 432 4.44 14.78 -30.62
C ALA A 432 3.55 14.09 -31.68
N ASP A 433 3.91 12.86 -32.09
CA ASP A 433 3.11 12.04 -33.01
C ASP A 433 1.71 11.73 -32.45
N ALA A 434 1.60 11.60 -31.12
CA ALA A 434 0.33 11.40 -30.42
C ALA A 434 -0.47 12.71 -30.19
N GLY A 435 0.02 13.85 -30.70
CA GLY A 435 -0.71 15.12 -30.72
C GLY A 435 -0.37 16.10 -29.59
N LEU A 436 0.75 15.91 -28.88
CA LEU A 436 1.20 16.85 -27.84
C LEU A 436 2.63 17.32 -28.12
N THR A 437 2.78 18.48 -28.75
CA THR A 437 4.08 19.08 -29.02
C THR A 437 4.58 19.92 -27.84
N ALA A 438 5.85 20.37 -27.88
CA ALA A 438 6.36 21.33 -26.91
C ALA A 438 5.57 22.65 -26.91
N ASP A 439 5.10 23.11 -28.08
CA ASP A 439 4.27 24.32 -28.19
C ASP A 439 2.87 24.10 -27.60
N ASP A 440 2.32 22.89 -27.70
CA ASP A 440 1.07 22.53 -27.01
C ASP A 440 1.26 22.59 -25.50
N VAL A 441 2.35 22.02 -24.98
CA VAL A 441 2.68 22.10 -23.54
C VAL A 441 2.77 23.56 -23.08
N ALA A 442 3.47 24.42 -23.84
CA ALA A 442 3.56 25.84 -23.52
C ALA A 442 2.18 26.54 -23.51
N ARG A 443 1.24 26.12 -24.37
CA ARG A 443 -0.14 26.63 -24.38
C ARG A 443 -1.00 26.16 -23.21
N LEU A 444 -0.65 25.05 -22.56
CA LEU A 444 -1.34 24.59 -21.34
C LEU A 444 -0.99 25.45 -20.14
N HIS A 445 0.15 26.13 -20.16
CA HIS A 445 0.55 27.01 -19.08
C HIS A 445 -0.32 28.26 -19.02
N HIS A 446 -0.54 28.77 -17.82
CA HIS A 446 -1.35 29.95 -17.55
C HIS A 446 -2.78 29.90 -18.15
N THR A 447 -3.31 28.68 -18.34
CA THR A 447 -4.71 28.45 -18.72
C THR A 447 -5.64 28.42 -17.52
N ASN A 448 -5.08 28.30 -16.31
CA ASN A 448 -5.84 28.19 -15.09
C ASN A 448 -6.35 29.55 -14.62
N ASP A 449 -7.66 29.74 -14.73
CA ASP A 449 -8.43 30.86 -14.19
C ASP A 449 -8.94 30.58 -12.76
N ARG A 450 -8.16 29.80 -11.99
CA ARG A 450 -8.51 29.31 -10.66
C ARG A 450 -9.11 30.38 -9.77
N THR A 451 -10.40 30.26 -9.47
CA THR A 451 -11.06 31.11 -8.47
C THR A 451 -10.62 30.72 -7.07
N LEU A 452 -10.29 31.73 -6.25
CA LEU A 452 -9.96 31.52 -4.84
C LEU A 452 -11.11 30.82 -4.10
N TRP A 453 -10.78 30.00 -3.11
CA TRP A 453 -11.78 29.36 -2.25
C TRP A 453 -12.43 30.39 -1.32
N THR A 454 -13.76 30.40 -1.27
CA THR A 454 -14.55 31.37 -0.51
C THR A 454 -15.32 30.73 0.64
N SER A 455 -15.92 31.56 1.52
CA SER A 455 -16.85 31.10 2.54
C SER A 455 -18.11 30.45 1.96
N ASP A 456 -18.54 30.90 0.77
CA ASP A 456 -19.72 30.37 0.09
C ASP A 456 -19.43 28.96 -0.43
N ASP A 457 -18.22 28.71 -0.96
CA ASP A 457 -17.76 27.37 -1.32
C ASP A 457 -17.76 26.41 -0.11
N THR A 458 -17.29 26.87 1.05
CA THR A 458 -17.32 26.09 2.30
C THR A 458 -18.75 25.75 2.70
N THR A 459 -19.67 26.72 2.61
CA THR A 459 -21.08 26.52 2.96
C THR A 459 -21.76 25.52 2.02
N GLU A 460 -21.50 25.64 0.72
CA GLU A 460 -22.01 24.71 -0.29
C GLU A 460 -21.46 23.29 -0.07
N LEU A 461 -20.15 23.18 0.17
CA LEU A 461 -19.48 21.91 0.49
C LEU A 461 -20.10 21.25 1.72
N PHE A 462 -20.26 21.98 2.82
CA PHE A 462 -20.80 21.42 4.07
C PHE A 462 -22.26 20.97 3.91
N THR A 463 -23.04 21.75 3.15
CA THR A 463 -24.41 21.37 2.78
C THR A 463 -24.43 20.09 1.96
N HIS A 464 -23.50 19.96 1.00
CA HIS A 464 -23.38 18.76 0.18
C HIS A 464 -22.95 17.53 1.01
N LEU A 465 -21.92 17.65 1.85
CA LEU A 465 -21.42 16.58 2.72
C LEU A 465 -22.52 16.01 3.63
N ALA A 466 -23.37 16.89 4.20
CA ALA A 466 -24.48 16.51 5.07
C ALA A 466 -25.70 15.91 4.33
N SER A 467 -25.74 16.01 2.99
CA SER A 467 -26.85 15.54 2.18
C SER A 467 -26.80 14.03 1.94
N HIS A 468 -27.90 13.47 1.42
CA HIS A 468 -27.97 12.07 0.97
C HIS A 468 -27.05 11.75 -0.21
N ARG A 469 -26.49 12.77 -0.89
CA ARG A 469 -25.49 12.63 -1.96
C ARG A 469 -24.07 12.97 -1.51
N GLY A 470 -23.89 13.21 -0.20
CA GLY A 470 -22.59 13.50 0.39
C GLY A 470 -21.90 12.24 0.88
N VAL A 471 -21.27 12.31 2.05
CA VAL A 471 -20.48 11.20 2.61
C VAL A 471 -21.30 9.97 2.97
N THR A 472 -22.63 10.10 3.04
CA THR A 472 -23.56 8.99 3.33
C THR A 472 -24.29 8.43 2.10
N GLU A 473 -23.86 8.77 0.89
CA GLU A 473 -24.51 8.27 -0.34
C GLU A 473 -24.34 6.76 -0.53
N GLN A 474 -23.14 6.24 -0.28
CA GLN A 474 -22.78 4.83 -0.53
C GLN A 474 -22.65 4.00 0.75
N ALA A 475 -22.55 4.65 1.92
CA ALA A 475 -22.40 4.00 3.22
C ALA A 475 -23.13 4.79 4.30
N ALA A 476 -23.79 4.10 5.23
CA ALA A 476 -24.52 4.76 6.33
C ALA A 476 -23.58 5.36 7.39
N ILE A 477 -22.38 4.80 7.52
CA ILE A 477 -21.35 5.21 8.49
C ILE A 477 -20.10 5.61 7.71
N PHE A 478 -19.46 6.68 8.16
CA PHE A 478 -18.20 7.18 7.60
C PHE A 478 -17.21 7.54 8.71
N ASP A 479 -15.96 7.81 8.33
CA ASP A 479 -14.93 8.34 9.20
C ASP A 479 -14.23 9.57 8.60
N ARG A 480 -13.26 10.14 9.34
CA ARG A 480 -12.51 11.34 8.92
C ARG A 480 -11.90 11.21 7.52
N ARG A 481 -11.49 10.01 7.12
CA ARG A 481 -10.88 9.76 5.80
C ARG A 481 -11.86 9.98 4.67
N ASP A 482 -13.11 9.56 4.84
CA ASP A 482 -14.15 9.74 3.81
C ASP A 482 -14.43 11.22 3.58
N VAL A 483 -14.46 12.01 4.67
CA VAL A 483 -14.61 13.47 4.61
C VAL A 483 -13.43 14.11 3.88
N ILE A 484 -12.19 13.77 4.25
CA ILE A 484 -10.99 14.29 3.56
C ILE A 484 -11.02 13.96 2.06
N GLN A 485 -11.37 12.73 1.70
CA GLN A 485 -11.43 12.31 0.29
C GLN A 485 -12.50 13.08 -0.49
N ALA A 486 -13.68 13.30 0.10
CA ALA A 486 -14.75 14.09 -0.50
C ALA A 486 -14.34 15.56 -0.70
N ILE A 487 -13.75 16.18 0.34
CA ILE A 487 -13.28 17.57 0.27
C ILE A 487 -12.14 17.70 -0.76
N ALA A 488 -11.15 16.81 -0.75
CA ALA A 488 -10.05 16.81 -1.73
C ALA A 488 -10.54 16.67 -3.17
N THR A 489 -11.62 15.91 -3.38
CA THR A 489 -12.26 15.77 -4.71
C THR A 489 -12.95 17.06 -5.13
N ARG A 490 -13.74 17.68 -4.24
CA ARG A 490 -14.49 18.91 -4.53
C ARG A 490 -13.57 20.12 -4.69
N ALA A 491 -12.51 20.20 -3.88
CA ALA A 491 -11.55 21.29 -3.89
C ALA A 491 -10.60 21.25 -5.09
N ASN A 492 -10.35 20.05 -5.63
CA ASN A 492 -9.47 19.82 -6.76
C ASN A 492 -8.04 20.38 -6.57
N ASP A 493 -7.76 21.56 -7.12
CA ASP A 493 -6.51 22.32 -7.09
C ASP A 493 -6.63 23.64 -6.32
N ARG A 494 -7.84 24.00 -5.86
CA ARG A 494 -8.16 25.28 -5.20
C ARG A 494 -7.68 25.35 -3.76
N LEU A 495 -7.44 24.21 -3.11
CA LEU A 495 -6.97 24.13 -1.72
C LEU A 495 -5.71 23.26 -1.61
N PRO A 496 -4.71 23.68 -0.81
CA PRO A 496 -3.63 22.80 -0.39
C PRO A 496 -4.15 21.71 0.57
N ALA A 497 -3.35 20.67 0.76
CA ALA A 497 -3.73 19.54 1.61
C ALA A 497 -4.03 19.93 3.07
N SER A 498 -3.30 20.89 3.64
CA SER A 498 -3.54 21.38 5.01
C SER A 498 -4.93 21.97 5.19
N ALA A 499 -5.37 22.83 4.25
CA ALA A 499 -6.70 23.43 4.29
C ALA A 499 -7.82 22.40 4.12
N ILE A 500 -7.56 21.33 3.35
CA ILE A 500 -8.51 20.20 3.22
C ILE A 500 -8.68 19.48 4.57
N GLU A 501 -7.59 19.23 5.30
CA GLU A 501 -7.64 18.64 6.63
C GLU A 501 -8.37 19.55 7.63
N ASP A 502 -8.04 20.85 7.64
CA ASP A 502 -8.68 21.83 8.52
C ASP A 502 -10.20 21.92 8.27
N LEU A 503 -10.64 21.88 7.00
CA LEU A 503 -12.06 21.85 6.66
C LEU A 503 -12.75 20.55 7.08
N ALA A 504 -12.06 19.41 6.95
CA ALA A 504 -12.60 18.13 7.41
C ALA A 504 -12.82 18.14 8.92
N ASP A 505 -11.83 18.62 9.68
CA ASP A 505 -11.91 18.71 11.15
C ASP A 505 -12.95 19.73 11.59
N HIS A 506 -13.05 20.86 10.89
CA HIS A 506 -14.08 21.85 11.16
C HIS A 506 -15.48 21.26 10.97
N TRP A 507 -15.74 20.58 9.84
CA TRP A 507 -17.05 19.98 9.56
C TRP A 507 -17.41 18.88 10.56
N LEU A 508 -16.46 18.01 10.91
CA LEU A 508 -16.64 16.96 11.91
C LEU A 508 -16.90 17.49 13.33
N GLY A 509 -16.57 18.75 13.59
CA GLY A 509 -16.89 19.45 14.84
C GLY A 509 -18.27 20.12 14.86
N THR A 510 -19.04 20.08 13.78
CA THR A 510 -20.37 20.71 13.69
C THR A 510 -21.50 19.77 14.13
N ASP A 511 -22.72 20.30 14.24
CA ASP A 511 -23.95 19.54 14.47
C ASP A 511 -24.48 18.81 13.21
N ALA A 512 -23.81 18.97 12.08
CA ALA A 512 -24.11 18.24 10.84
C ALA A 512 -23.66 16.78 10.88
N VAL A 513 -22.94 16.37 11.93
CA VAL A 513 -22.48 14.99 12.14
C VAL A 513 -22.86 14.48 13.52
N VAL A 514 -23.09 13.17 13.62
CA VAL A 514 -23.38 12.47 14.86
C VAL A 514 -22.27 11.46 15.13
N PRO A 515 -21.47 11.62 16.20
CA PRO A 515 -20.46 10.64 16.56
C PRO A 515 -21.12 9.37 17.09
N LEU A 516 -20.66 8.21 16.61
CA LEU A 516 -21.14 6.90 17.03
C LEU A 516 -20.23 6.32 18.11
N ASN A 517 -20.83 5.81 19.19
CA ASN A 517 -20.12 5.04 20.20
C ASN A 517 -20.26 3.54 19.88
N ILE A 518 -19.29 2.98 19.17
CA ILE A 518 -19.29 1.57 18.79
C ILE A 518 -18.70 0.76 19.96
N ALA A 519 -19.57 0.28 20.85
CA ALA A 519 -19.20 -0.47 22.05
C ALA A 519 -18.51 -1.82 21.76
N ASP A 520 -18.65 -2.35 20.54
CA ASP A 520 -18.05 -3.62 20.09
C ASP A 520 -16.88 -3.39 19.12
N ALA A 521 -15.86 -2.68 19.59
CA ALA A 521 -14.55 -2.49 18.94
C ALA A 521 -13.81 -3.80 18.54
N HIS A 522 -14.37 -4.97 18.88
CA HIS A 522 -13.83 -6.29 18.54
C HIS A 522 -14.37 -6.88 17.23
N ARG A 523 -15.39 -6.26 16.60
CA ARG A 523 -15.89 -6.73 15.32
C ARG A 523 -14.93 -6.30 14.22
N ARG A 524 -14.10 -7.25 13.74
CA ARG A 524 -13.22 -7.06 12.59
C ARG A 524 -14.07 -6.83 11.34
N GLU A 525 -14.26 -5.59 10.93
CA GLU A 525 -14.80 -5.32 9.60
C GLU A 525 -13.75 -5.72 8.57
N THR A 526 -14.13 -6.68 7.73
CA THR A 526 -13.27 -7.26 6.71
C THR A 526 -13.64 -6.62 5.40
N PHE A 527 -12.91 -5.60 4.96
CA PHE A 527 -13.03 -5.12 3.58
C PHE A 527 -12.37 -6.17 2.68
N ALA A 528 -13.17 -6.81 1.83
CA ALA A 528 -12.69 -7.81 0.89
C ALA A 528 -12.11 -7.13 -0.36
N ASN A 529 -10.97 -6.45 -0.23
CA ASN A 529 -10.13 -6.09 -1.38
C ASN A 529 -9.04 -7.14 -1.58
N GLY A 530 -9.47 -8.36 -1.92
CA GLY A 530 -8.68 -9.41 -2.58
C GLY A 530 -7.47 -10.01 -1.85
N ARG A 531 -6.86 -9.37 -0.83
CA ARG A 531 -5.68 -9.92 -0.14
C ARG A 531 -5.56 -9.62 1.34
N THR A 532 -6.21 -8.59 1.87
CA THR A 532 -6.03 -8.21 3.28
C THR A 532 -7.33 -7.70 3.87
N ALA A 533 -7.89 -8.46 4.82
CA ALA A 533 -8.88 -7.96 5.76
C ALA A 533 -8.19 -6.94 6.68
N ALA A 534 -8.06 -5.70 6.24
CA ALA A 534 -7.68 -4.62 7.14
C ALA A 534 -8.91 -4.31 7.99
N SER A 535 -8.96 -4.91 9.19
CA SER A 535 -9.81 -4.41 10.25
C SER A 535 -9.42 -2.95 10.45
N LEU A 536 -10.37 -2.05 10.20
CA LEU A 536 -10.27 -0.67 10.65
C LEU A 536 -9.93 -0.71 12.13
N ALA A 537 -9.03 0.19 12.52
CA ALA A 537 -8.48 0.12 13.84
C ALA A 537 -9.61 0.35 14.86
N PRO A 538 -9.66 -0.41 15.97
CA PRO A 538 -10.75 -0.37 16.96
C PRO A 538 -11.04 1.02 17.57
N ASP A 539 -10.17 1.99 17.33
CA ASP A 539 -10.08 3.30 17.96
C ASP A 539 -10.38 4.47 17.02
N GLU A 540 -10.72 4.24 15.75
CA GLU A 540 -11.16 5.30 14.85
C GLU A 540 -12.62 5.72 15.13
N GLN A 541 -12.82 7.00 15.44
CA GLN A 541 -14.14 7.59 15.64
C GLN A 541 -14.98 7.46 14.36
N ARG A 542 -16.20 6.94 14.52
CA ARG A 542 -17.19 6.79 13.45
C ARG A 542 -18.27 7.84 13.56
N TYR A 543 -18.83 8.21 12.42
CA TYR A 543 -19.83 9.25 12.30
C TYR A 543 -20.97 8.80 11.38
N MET A 544 -22.12 9.47 11.55
CA MET A 544 -23.28 9.39 10.67
C MET A 544 -23.86 10.79 10.49
N THR A 545 -24.62 11.05 9.44
CA THR A 545 -25.36 12.31 9.30
C THR A 545 -26.70 12.25 10.06
N PRO A 546 -27.21 13.36 10.60
CA PRO A 546 -28.56 13.40 11.19
C PRO A 546 -29.66 12.95 10.22
N HIS A 547 -29.48 13.19 8.92
CA HIS A 547 -30.38 12.69 7.89
C HIS A 547 -30.38 11.16 7.84
N MET A 548 -29.20 10.53 7.72
CA MET A 548 -29.08 9.08 7.68
C MET A 548 -29.61 8.42 8.96
N LEU A 549 -29.32 9.00 10.13
CA LEU A 549 -29.82 8.49 11.41
C LEU A 549 -31.36 8.46 11.44
N ARG A 550 -32.03 9.49 10.92
CA ARG A 550 -33.49 9.52 10.82
C ARG A 550 -34.03 8.48 9.84
N SER A 551 -33.33 8.24 8.72
CA SER A 551 -33.71 7.20 7.76
C SER A 551 -33.60 5.80 8.38
N GLU A 552 -32.47 5.46 8.99
CA GLU A 552 -32.24 4.18 9.66
C GLU A 552 -33.24 3.94 10.80
N THR A 553 -33.49 4.96 11.63
CA THR A 553 -34.50 4.88 12.71
C THR A 553 -35.89 4.59 12.14
N ARG A 554 -36.26 5.25 11.04
CA ARG A 554 -37.56 5.04 10.39
C ARG A 554 -37.69 3.62 9.82
N ASP A 555 -36.62 3.08 9.25
CA ASP A 555 -36.63 1.73 8.68
C ASP A 555 -36.74 0.66 9.78
N LEU A 556 -36.08 0.86 10.92
CA LEU A 556 -36.24 0.01 12.10
C LEU A 556 -37.67 0.08 12.67
N ASP A 557 -38.23 1.28 12.84
CA ASP A 557 -39.61 1.44 13.30
C ASP A 557 -40.62 0.74 12.37
N LEU A 558 -40.42 0.83 11.05
CA LEU A 558 -41.26 0.16 10.07
C LEU A 558 -41.09 -1.36 10.13
N HIS A 559 -39.87 -1.86 10.34
CA HIS A 559 -39.59 -3.27 10.53
C HIS A 559 -40.28 -3.81 11.79
N GLU A 560 -40.14 -3.14 12.93
CA GLU A 560 -40.78 -3.53 14.19
C GLU A 560 -42.30 -3.51 14.08
N ARG A 561 -42.90 -2.48 13.47
CA ARG A 561 -44.35 -2.44 13.21
C ARG A 561 -44.79 -3.55 12.25
N GLY A 562 -43.98 -3.89 11.26
CA GLY A 562 -44.22 -5.01 10.36
C GLY A 562 -44.21 -6.36 11.09
N GLN A 563 -43.25 -6.57 11.99
CA GLN A 563 -43.18 -7.76 12.84
C GLN A 563 -44.35 -7.83 13.83
N ALA A 564 -44.74 -6.72 14.46
CA ALA A 564 -45.90 -6.68 15.34
C ALA A 564 -47.18 -7.08 14.61
N ARG A 565 -47.39 -6.56 13.38
CA ARG A 565 -48.53 -6.93 12.52
C ARG A 565 -48.50 -8.39 12.08
N SER A 566 -47.33 -8.97 11.80
CA SER A 566 -47.22 -10.40 11.42
C SER A 566 -47.42 -11.34 12.61
N LEU A 567 -47.16 -10.86 13.83
CA LEU A 567 -47.41 -11.57 15.09
C LEU A 567 -48.82 -11.34 15.67
N GLY A 568 -49.65 -10.52 15.02
CA GLY A 568 -51.04 -10.25 15.44
C GLY A 568 -51.18 -9.35 16.67
N LEU A 569 -50.19 -8.50 16.93
CA LEU A 569 -50.16 -7.51 18.02
C LEU A 569 -50.65 -6.12 17.58
#